data_AF-A0A0J6VUM8-F1
#
_entry.id   AF-A0A0J6VUM8-F1
#
_cell.length_a   1.000
_cell.length_b   1.000
_cell.length_c   1.000
_cell.angle_alpha   90.00
_cell.angle_beta   90.00
_cell.angle_gamma   90.00
#
_symmetry.space_group_name_H-M   'P 1'
#
loop_
_entity.id
_entity.type
_entity.pdbx_description
1 polymer ?
#
loop_
_entity_poly.entity_id
_entity_poly.type
_entity_poly.pdbx_seq_one_letter_code
_entity_poly.pdbx_strand_id
1 'polypeptide(L)'
;MPGARDEFLDNIVGIRDAANSAPLQSLAPLASNRSANKMADLLRRGLYVVAFNAMEDYLKSRASEHFNNLPLVSSLDFDDLPPGLRKAAVIDAIKNGVREAGYDKSNEIQIIRAVAGAVASTANRQQYGIHEYSVLRSGSNISADDIGAAIGRLHLDRPWDQMQSLLDTVGNVGSPIRGRFSTCLVKRNAAAHDGQPVDYTDLVEIADLATALCFAFDVIFSAGMTRIADNVPTADTDTRVQLAGNIVVRYVAERGNRWCRLNQNKQPFRYFASRTDAVRNALRNLQPQGVVAVLGARGEIIGWHLADLRHPHP
;
A
#
# COMPACT_ATOMS: atom_id res chain seq x y z
N MET A 1 -18.99 -2.65 2.74
CA MET A 1 -17.93 -2.32 3.71
C MET A 1 -16.98 -1.36 3.02
N PRO A 2 -16.34 -0.41 3.73
CA PRO A 2 -15.29 0.40 3.12
C PRO A 2 -14.20 -0.53 2.56
N GLY A 3 -13.70 -0.27 1.35
CA GLY A 3 -12.55 -1.02 0.83
C GLY A 3 -11.27 -0.72 1.61
N ALA A 4 -10.25 -1.57 1.46
CA ALA A 4 -9.01 -1.48 2.24
C ALA A 4 -8.36 -0.08 2.23
N ARG A 5 -8.50 0.67 1.12
CA ARG A 5 -7.98 2.04 0.99
C ARG A 5 -8.67 3.03 1.91
N ASP A 6 -9.98 2.98 2.01
CA ASP A 6 -10.74 3.96 2.78
C ASP A 6 -10.49 3.71 4.28
N GLU A 7 -10.50 2.44 4.70
CA GLU A 7 -10.12 2.05 6.06
C GLU A 7 -8.68 2.49 6.41
N PHE A 8 -7.73 2.27 5.50
CA PHE A 8 -6.35 2.72 5.68
C PHE A 8 -6.24 4.24 5.83
N LEU A 9 -6.88 5.00 4.94
CA LEU A 9 -6.83 6.46 4.98
C LEU A 9 -7.48 7.01 6.25
N ASP A 10 -8.61 6.45 6.67
CA ASP A 10 -9.28 6.81 7.93
C ASP A 10 -8.39 6.52 9.14
N ASN A 11 -7.72 5.36 9.18
CA ASN A 11 -6.76 5.02 10.22
C ASN A 11 -5.60 6.02 10.28
N ILE A 12 -5.00 6.38 9.14
CA ILE A 12 -3.90 7.35 9.11
C ILE A 12 -4.35 8.76 9.50
N VAL A 13 -5.55 9.19 9.11
CA VAL A 13 -6.13 10.46 9.59
C VAL A 13 -6.29 10.43 11.10
N GLY A 14 -6.88 9.36 11.64
CA GLY A 14 -7.03 9.17 13.09
C GLY A 14 -5.70 9.19 13.83
N ILE A 15 -4.64 8.60 13.27
CA ILE A 15 -3.28 8.63 13.83
C ILE A 15 -2.72 10.05 13.83
N ARG A 16 -2.88 10.81 12.74
CA ARG A 16 -2.42 12.21 12.65
C ARG A 16 -3.16 13.10 13.65
N ASP A 17 -4.48 12.93 13.79
CA ASP A 17 -5.29 13.69 14.74
C ASP A 17 -4.92 13.34 16.18
N ALA A 18 -4.73 12.05 16.48
CA ALA A 18 -4.26 11.59 17.78
C ALA A 18 -2.88 12.17 18.10
N ALA A 19 -1.93 12.16 17.17
CA ALA A 19 -0.58 12.71 17.38
C ALA A 19 -0.59 14.19 17.80
N ASN A 20 -1.62 14.95 17.42
CA ASN A 20 -1.78 16.36 17.80
C ASN A 20 -2.54 16.56 19.11
N SER A 21 -3.08 15.50 19.72
CA SER A 21 -3.84 15.57 20.97
C SER A 21 -2.94 15.88 22.18
N ALA A 22 -3.50 16.61 23.16
CA ALA A 22 -2.77 16.99 24.37
C ALA A 22 -2.11 15.82 25.14
N PRO A 23 -2.72 14.62 25.25
CA PRO A 23 -2.10 13.49 25.94
C PRO A 23 -0.82 12.95 25.30
N LEU A 24 -0.56 13.28 24.03
CA LEU A 24 0.58 12.80 23.25
C LEU A 24 1.69 13.86 23.12
N GLN A 25 1.46 15.08 23.60
CA GLN A 25 2.45 16.15 23.58
C GLN A 25 3.51 15.96 24.67
N SER A 26 4.78 16.21 24.29
CA SER A 26 5.87 16.24 25.26
C SER A 26 5.81 17.54 26.06
N LEU A 27 5.70 17.42 27.38
CA LEU A 27 5.79 18.56 28.30
C LEU A 27 7.25 18.79 28.73
N ALA A 28 7.54 20.00 29.21
CA ALA A 28 8.86 20.34 29.76
C ALA A 28 9.32 19.28 30.79
N PRO A 29 10.63 18.94 30.85
CA PRO A 29 11.16 17.85 31.68
C PRO A 29 11.24 18.22 33.18
N LEU A 30 10.16 18.74 33.73
CA LEU A 30 9.98 19.08 35.13
C LEU A 30 9.52 17.84 35.91
N ALA A 31 9.86 17.76 37.20
CA ALA A 31 9.45 16.66 38.06
C ALA A 31 7.91 16.47 38.09
N SER A 32 7.15 17.57 38.02
CA SER A 32 5.68 17.58 37.94
C SER A 32 5.13 16.93 36.68
N ASN A 33 5.90 16.91 35.57
CA ASN A 33 5.46 16.40 34.27
C ASN A 33 5.90 14.96 34.02
N ARG A 34 6.67 14.34 34.94
CA ARG A 34 7.25 13.01 34.74
C ARG A 34 6.20 11.93 34.44
N SER A 35 5.07 11.95 35.15
CA SER A 35 3.99 10.98 34.93
C SER A 35 3.31 11.18 33.57
N ALA A 36 3.00 12.43 33.23
CA ALA A 36 2.40 12.80 31.95
C ALA A 36 3.30 12.44 30.76
N ASN A 37 4.60 12.72 30.85
CA ASN A 37 5.56 12.39 29.79
C ASN A 37 5.74 10.87 29.62
N LYS A 38 5.69 10.09 30.72
CA LYS A 38 5.70 8.62 30.63
C LYS A 38 4.44 8.08 29.95
N MET A 39 3.27 8.66 30.26
CA MET A 39 2.02 8.29 29.61
C MET A 39 2.07 8.64 28.11
N ALA A 40 2.51 9.85 27.76
CA ALA A 40 2.67 10.27 26.37
C ALA A 40 3.61 9.33 25.61
N ASP A 41 4.73 8.92 26.21
CA ASP A 41 5.66 7.98 25.58
C ASP A 41 5.03 6.60 25.30
N LEU A 42 4.32 6.03 26.28
CA LEU A 42 3.60 4.77 26.09
C LEU A 42 2.55 4.86 24.99
N LEU A 43 1.79 5.95 24.95
CA LEU A 43 0.76 6.17 23.94
C LEU A 43 1.38 6.37 22.54
N ARG A 44 2.49 7.11 22.42
CA ARG A 44 3.20 7.30 21.14
C ARG A 44 3.74 5.98 20.61
N ARG A 45 4.32 5.14 21.47
CA ARG A 45 4.77 3.78 21.10
C ARG A 45 3.64 2.92 20.55
N GLY A 46 2.51 2.88 21.27
CA GLY A 46 1.32 2.15 20.82
C GLY A 46 0.83 2.65 19.46
N LEU A 47 0.71 3.96 19.30
CA LEU A 47 0.24 4.58 18.06
C LEU A 47 1.19 4.33 16.88
N TYR A 48 2.50 4.31 17.12
CA TYR A 48 3.50 3.98 16.10
C TYR A 48 3.35 2.55 15.58
N VAL A 49 3.16 1.59 16.49
CA VAL A 49 2.90 0.18 16.13
C VAL A 49 1.60 0.05 15.35
N VAL A 50 0.53 0.74 15.77
CA VAL A 50 -0.76 0.78 15.05
C VAL A 50 -0.60 1.36 13.64
N ALA A 51 0.16 2.45 13.48
CA ALA A 51 0.42 3.05 12.18
C ALA A 51 1.15 2.09 11.23
N PHE A 52 2.15 1.37 11.74
CA PHE A 52 2.85 0.37 10.95
C PHE A 52 1.95 -0.81 10.57
N ASN A 53 1.13 -1.29 11.51
CA ASN A 53 0.19 -2.38 11.24
C ASN A 53 -0.87 -1.97 10.19
N ALA A 54 -1.42 -0.75 10.28
CA ALA A 54 -2.38 -0.25 9.30
C ALA A 54 -1.79 -0.20 7.87
N MET A 55 -0.52 0.20 7.75
CA MET A 55 0.22 0.14 6.48
C MET A 55 0.40 -1.30 5.99
N GLU A 56 0.82 -2.21 6.89
CA GLU A 56 1.04 -3.62 6.56
C GLU A 56 -0.24 -4.32 6.10
N ASP A 57 -1.34 -4.12 6.83
CA ASP A 57 -2.65 -4.68 6.52
C ASP A 57 -3.18 -4.13 5.19
N TYR A 58 -2.98 -2.82 4.92
CA TYR A 58 -3.34 -2.25 3.63
C TYR A 58 -2.60 -2.93 2.46
N LEU A 59 -1.28 -3.08 2.55
CA LEU A 59 -0.48 -3.68 1.47
C LEU A 59 -0.93 -5.13 1.19
N LYS A 60 -1.19 -5.91 2.25
CA LYS A 60 -1.69 -7.30 2.14
C LYS A 60 -3.09 -7.35 1.54
N SER A 61 -4.02 -6.55 2.07
CA SER A 61 -5.40 -6.53 1.62
C SER A 61 -5.50 -6.10 0.17
N ARG A 62 -4.73 -5.09 -0.26
CA ARG A 62 -4.70 -4.68 -1.66
C ARG A 62 -4.16 -5.76 -2.59
N ALA A 63 -3.07 -6.43 -2.22
CA ALA A 63 -2.56 -7.54 -3.03
C ALA A 63 -3.60 -8.67 -3.15
N SER A 64 -4.26 -9.04 -2.04
CA SER A 64 -5.33 -10.03 -1.99
C SER A 64 -6.52 -9.65 -2.88
N GLU A 65 -6.96 -8.40 -2.79
CA GLU A 65 -8.02 -7.82 -3.60
C GLU A 65 -7.74 -7.95 -5.11
N HIS A 66 -6.52 -7.64 -5.55
CA HIS A 66 -6.13 -7.84 -6.95
C HIS A 66 -6.06 -9.31 -7.36
N PHE A 67 -5.59 -10.19 -6.48
CA PHE A 67 -5.51 -11.62 -6.74
C PHE A 67 -6.88 -12.28 -6.89
N ASN A 68 -7.85 -11.87 -6.07
CA ASN A 68 -9.23 -12.33 -6.19
C ASN A 68 -9.90 -11.84 -7.47
N ASN A 69 -9.50 -10.66 -7.97
CA ASN A 69 -10.07 -10.10 -9.19
C ASN A 69 -9.40 -10.58 -10.47
N LEU A 70 -8.12 -10.98 -10.45
CA LEU A 70 -7.38 -11.32 -11.67
C LEU A 70 -8.09 -12.37 -12.55
N PRO A 71 -8.57 -13.51 -12.03
CA PRO A 71 -9.27 -14.51 -12.85
C PRO A 71 -10.62 -14.03 -13.39
N LEU A 72 -11.21 -12.99 -12.78
CA LEU A 72 -12.50 -12.43 -13.20
C LEU A 72 -12.34 -11.43 -14.35
N VAL A 73 -11.18 -10.77 -14.43
CA VAL A 73 -10.93 -9.66 -15.35
C VAL A 73 -9.93 -10.00 -16.45
N SER A 74 -9.35 -11.20 -16.40
CA SER A 74 -8.37 -11.72 -17.34
C SER A 74 -8.88 -13.00 -18.01
N SER A 75 -8.51 -13.20 -19.28
CA SER A 75 -8.70 -14.48 -19.98
C SER A 75 -7.44 -15.35 -19.96
N LEU A 76 -6.46 -15.01 -19.14
CA LEU A 76 -5.18 -15.73 -19.06
C LEU A 76 -5.35 -17.08 -18.37
N ASP A 77 -4.73 -18.11 -18.95
CA ASP A 77 -4.52 -19.37 -18.27
C ASP A 77 -3.46 -19.20 -17.16
N PHE A 78 -3.51 -20.02 -16.11
CA PHE A 78 -2.51 -20.00 -15.03
C PHE A 78 -1.08 -20.13 -15.57
N ASP A 79 -0.89 -20.94 -16.62
CA ASP A 79 0.42 -21.20 -17.23
C ASP A 79 0.99 -19.99 -17.98
N ASP A 80 0.16 -19.00 -18.32
CA ASP A 80 0.57 -17.76 -18.99
C ASP A 80 0.94 -16.65 -17.99
N LEU A 81 0.72 -16.88 -16.69
CA LEU A 81 1.13 -15.92 -15.67
C LEU A 81 2.66 -15.80 -15.59
N PRO A 82 3.17 -14.62 -15.17
CA PRO A 82 4.59 -14.44 -14.89
C PRO A 82 5.14 -15.57 -14.00
N PRO A 83 6.33 -16.13 -14.30
CA PRO A 83 6.89 -17.24 -13.51
C PRO A 83 6.98 -16.95 -12.01
N GLY A 84 7.28 -15.70 -11.66
CA GLY A 84 7.31 -15.25 -10.26
C GLY A 84 5.94 -15.33 -9.59
N LEU A 85 4.86 -14.99 -10.30
CA LEU A 85 3.50 -15.05 -9.79
C LEU A 85 3.00 -16.50 -9.69
N ARG A 86 3.34 -17.37 -10.66
CA ARG A 86 3.04 -18.81 -10.57
C ARG A 86 3.72 -19.46 -9.37
N LYS A 87 5.01 -19.17 -9.16
CA LYS A 87 5.75 -19.62 -7.98
C LYS A 87 5.09 -19.14 -6.70
N ALA A 88 4.67 -17.87 -6.66
CA ALA A 88 4.03 -17.28 -5.49
C ALA A 88 2.69 -17.96 -5.16
N ALA A 89 1.85 -18.17 -6.18
CA ALA A 89 0.53 -18.78 -6.07
C ALA A 89 0.58 -20.23 -5.56
N VAL A 90 1.68 -20.96 -5.83
CA VAL A 90 1.84 -22.37 -5.44
C VAL A 90 2.77 -22.52 -4.23
N ILE A 91 4.06 -22.23 -4.41
CA ILE A 91 5.09 -22.56 -3.42
C ILE A 91 5.00 -21.61 -2.22
N ASP A 92 4.93 -20.30 -2.47
CA ASP A 92 4.95 -19.33 -1.38
C ASP A 92 3.61 -19.33 -0.62
N ALA A 93 2.48 -19.54 -1.30
CA ALA A 93 1.19 -19.73 -0.67
C ALA A 93 1.18 -20.91 0.33
N ILE A 94 1.70 -22.09 -0.05
CA ILE A 94 1.82 -23.24 0.86
C ILE A 94 2.73 -22.91 2.03
N LYS A 95 3.94 -22.40 1.75
CA LYS A 95 4.94 -22.11 2.79
C LYS A 95 4.38 -21.14 3.83
N ASN A 96 3.77 -20.06 3.37
CA ASN A 96 3.24 -19.00 4.24
C ASN A 96 1.95 -19.44 4.93
N GLY A 97 1.10 -20.23 4.26
CA GLY A 97 -0.11 -20.81 4.84
C GLY A 97 0.16 -21.80 5.97
N VAL A 98 1.15 -22.68 5.81
CA VAL A 98 1.61 -23.60 6.88
C VAL A 98 2.13 -22.81 8.07
N ARG A 99 2.89 -21.74 7.81
CA ARG A 99 3.39 -20.85 8.86
C ARG A 99 2.24 -20.18 9.61
N GLU A 100 1.25 -19.64 8.90
CA GLU A 100 0.08 -18.99 9.51
C GLU A 100 -0.77 -19.95 10.33
N ALA A 101 -1.01 -21.17 9.83
CA ALA A 101 -1.65 -22.26 10.58
C ALA A 101 -0.84 -22.68 11.83
N GLY A 102 0.47 -22.39 11.86
CA GLY A 102 1.30 -22.52 13.04
C GLY A 102 0.95 -21.50 14.14
N TYR A 103 0.56 -20.29 13.76
CA TYR A 103 0.20 -19.20 14.67
C TYR A 103 -1.28 -19.24 15.07
N ASP A 104 -2.19 -19.43 14.12
CA ASP A 104 -3.63 -19.53 14.37
C ASP A 104 -4.07 -20.99 14.50
N LYS A 105 -3.83 -21.56 15.68
CA LYS A 105 -4.20 -22.94 16.02
C LYS A 105 -5.69 -23.21 16.02
N SER A 106 -6.52 -22.19 16.25
CA SER A 106 -7.98 -22.33 16.18
C SER A 106 -8.48 -22.55 14.76
N ASN A 107 -7.82 -21.96 13.77
CA ASN A 107 -8.24 -22.01 12.37
C ASN A 107 -7.30 -22.84 11.48
N GLU A 108 -6.36 -23.60 12.06
CA GLU A 108 -5.28 -24.27 11.30
C GLU A 108 -5.81 -25.14 10.15
N ILE A 109 -6.86 -25.94 10.38
CA ILE A 109 -7.45 -26.80 9.35
C ILE A 109 -8.10 -25.95 8.25
N GLN A 110 -8.79 -24.87 8.61
CA GLN A 110 -9.44 -24.00 7.64
C GLN A 110 -8.42 -23.27 6.77
N ILE A 111 -7.35 -22.76 7.38
CA ILE A 111 -6.22 -22.13 6.69
C ILE A 111 -5.60 -23.09 5.67
N ILE A 112 -5.25 -24.31 6.11
CA ILE A 112 -4.63 -25.29 5.22
C ILE A 112 -5.58 -25.69 4.09
N ARG A 113 -6.88 -25.87 4.36
CA ARG A 113 -7.88 -26.18 3.33
C ARG A 113 -8.04 -25.04 2.31
N ALA A 114 -8.06 -23.79 2.75
CA ALA A 114 -8.17 -22.63 1.86
C ALA A 114 -6.97 -22.52 0.93
N VAL A 115 -5.75 -22.65 1.49
CA VAL A 115 -4.50 -22.62 0.72
C VAL A 115 -4.41 -23.78 -0.25
N ALA A 116 -4.67 -25.01 0.21
CA ALA A 116 -4.65 -26.20 -0.64
C ALA A 116 -5.69 -26.12 -1.76
N GLY A 117 -6.88 -25.56 -1.49
CA GLY A 117 -7.91 -25.33 -2.49
C GLY A 117 -7.46 -24.35 -3.57
N ALA A 118 -6.88 -23.21 -3.18
CA ALA A 118 -6.33 -22.23 -4.13
C ALA A 118 -5.22 -22.84 -4.99
N VAL A 119 -4.28 -23.59 -4.39
CA VAL A 119 -3.22 -24.26 -5.15
C VAL A 119 -3.77 -25.34 -6.07
N ALA A 120 -4.70 -26.18 -5.61
CA ALA A 120 -5.32 -27.20 -6.45
C ALA A 120 -6.05 -26.59 -7.66
N SER A 121 -6.66 -25.41 -7.48
CA SER A 121 -7.34 -24.70 -8.56
C SER A 121 -6.41 -24.26 -9.69
N THR A 122 -5.08 -24.15 -9.47
CA THR A 122 -4.14 -23.78 -10.54
C THR A 122 -4.01 -24.86 -11.62
N ALA A 123 -4.41 -26.11 -11.33
CA ALA A 123 -4.53 -27.16 -12.34
C ALA A 123 -5.71 -26.91 -13.30
N ASN A 124 -6.73 -26.17 -12.85
CA ASN A 124 -7.84 -25.72 -13.68
C ASN A 124 -7.46 -24.39 -14.34
N ARG A 125 -6.79 -24.48 -15.49
CA ARG A 125 -6.11 -23.37 -16.18
C ARG A 125 -6.84 -22.04 -16.18
N GLN A 126 -8.16 -22.02 -16.35
CA GLN A 126 -8.98 -20.80 -16.48
C GLN A 126 -9.76 -20.40 -15.21
N GLN A 127 -9.70 -21.21 -14.16
CA GLN A 127 -10.43 -20.97 -12.90
C GLN A 127 -9.50 -21.19 -11.70
N TYR A 128 -8.34 -20.53 -11.72
CA TYR A 128 -7.39 -20.58 -10.63
C TYR A 128 -7.65 -19.44 -9.63
N GLY A 129 -7.30 -19.68 -8.37
CA GLY A 129 -7.23 -18.68 -7.31
C GLY A 129 -5.78 -18.45 -6.89
N ILE A 130 -5.42 -17.19 -6.64
CA ILE A 130 -4.15 -16.83 -6.01
C ILE A 130 -4.44 -16.47 -4.56
N HIS A 131 -3.98 -17.28 -3.61
CA HIS A 131 -4.27 -17.06 -2.18
C HIS A 131 -3.58 -15.80 -1.64
N GLU A 132 -4.16 -15.16 -0.62
CA GLU A 132 -3.57 -13.98 0.04
C GLU A 132 -2.18 -14.23 0.66
N TYR A 133 -1.79 -15.49 0.85
CA TYR A 133 -0.49 -15.88 1.39
C TYR A 133 0.60 -16.00 0.32
N SER A 134 0.28 -15.71 -0.94
CA SER A 134 1.24 -15.76 -2.04
C SER A 134 2.31 -14.65 -1.92
N VAL A 135 1.97 -13.50 -1.34
CA VAL A 135 2.87 -12.34 -1.20
C VAL A 135 2.73 -11.67 0.16
N LEU A 136 3.73 -10.87 0.56
CA LEU A 136 3.70 -10.02 1.76
C LEU A 136 3.45 -10.76 3.10
N ARG A 137 3.68 -12.08 3.12
CA ARG A 137 3.35 -12.97 4.25
C ARG A 137 4.51 -13.91 4.60
N SER A 138 5.76 -13.50 4.40
CA SER A 138 6.93 -14.34 4.70
C SER A 138 7.35 -14.34 6.18
N GLY A 139 7.01 -13.29 6.92
CA GLY A 139 7.37 -13.06 8.32
C GLY A 139 6.19 -12.55 9.16
N SER A 140 6.44 -12.32 10.46
CA SER A 140 5.43 -11.75 11.37
C SER A 140 5.12 -10.29 11.05
N ASN A 141 6.08 -9.59 10.42
CA ASN A 141 5.89 -8.27 9.82
C ASN A 141 6.37 -8.31 8.37
N ILE A 142 5.90 -7.38 7.55
CA ILE A 142 6.41 -7.15 6.20
C ILE A 142 7.84 -6.59 6.27
N SER A 143 8.73 -7.16 5.46
CA SER A 143 10.08 -6.64 5.22
C SER A 143 10.16 -5.81 3.93
N ALA A 144 11.25 -5.07 3.75
CA ALA A 144 11.48 -4.33 2.52
C ALA A 144 11.62 -5.27 1.30
N ASP A 145 12.14 -6.47 1.55
CA ASP A 145 12.31 -7.48 0.51
C ASP A 145 10.99 -8.14 0.13
N ASP A 146 10.03 -8.26 1.07
CA ASP A 146 8.67 -8.72 0.76
C ASP A 146 7.96 -7.80 -0.21
N ILE A 147 8.03 -6.48 0.01
CA ILE A 147 7.41 -5.47 -0.87
C ILE A 147 8.07 -5.51 -2.26
N GLY A 148 9.40 -5.54 -2.29
CA GLY A 148 10.16 -5.66 -3.53
C GLY A 148 9.81 -6.95 -4.29
N ALA A 149 9.75 -8.08 -3.59
CA ALA A 149 9.39 -9.37 -4.19
C ALA A 149 7.94 -9.38 -4.70
N ALA A 150 6.99 -8.80 -3.97
CA ALA A 150 5.59 -8.74 -4.37
C ALA A 150 5.42 -8.03 -5.71
N ILE A 151 6.01 -6.84 -5.87
CA ILE A 151 5.98 -6.08 -7.13
C ILE A 151 6.82 -6.79 -8.21
N GLY A 152 8.01 -7.31 -7.86
CA GLY A 152 8.90 -8.00 -8.81
C GLY A 152 8.27 -9.26 -9.42
N ARG A 153 7.36 -9.94 -8.70
CA ARG A 153 6.60 -11.09 -9.21
C ARG A 153 5.67 -10.73 -10.37
N LEU A 154 5.31 -9.45 -10.52
CA LEU A 154 4.55 -8.93 -11.66
C LEU A 154 5.44 -8.66 -12.90
N HIS A 155 6.66 -9.20 -12.91
CA HIS A 155 7.65 -9.01 -13.98
C HIS A 155 8.14 -7.55 -14.11
N LEU A 156 8.13 -6.82 -13.00
CA LEU A 156 8.55 -5.43 -12.93
C LEU A 156 10.03 -5.31 -12.52
N ASP A 157 10.76 -4.44 -13.20
CA ASP A 157 12.17 -4.18 -12.92
C ASP A 157 12.34 -3.20 -11.75
N ARG A 158 13.39 -3.36 -10.95
CA ARG A 158 13.73 -2.47 -9.82
C ARG A 158 12.51 -1.87 -9.07
N PRO A 159 11.71 -2.71 -8.37
CA PRO A 159 10.44 -2.31 -7.75
C PRO A 159 10.47 -1.04 -6.90
N TRP A 160 11.50 -0.89 -6.07
CA TRP A 160 11.68 0.27 -5.21
C TRP A 160 11.95 1.55 -5.99
N ASP A 161 12.72 1.48 -7.07
CA ASP A 161 13.02 2.63 -7.93
C ASP A 161 11.76 3.09 -8.67
N GLN A 162 10.89 2.16 -9.08
CA GLN A 162 9.61 2.49 -9.70
C GLN A 162 8.66 3.22 -8.75
N MET A 163 8.55 2.72 -7.50
CA MET A 163 7.77 3.40 -6.47
C MET A 163 8.34 4.80 -6.17
N GLN A 164 9.67 4.92 -6.08
CA GLN A 164 10.33 6.20 -5.85
C GLN A 164 10.09 7.17 -7.02
N SER A 165 10.25 6.74 -8.26
CA SER A 165 10.03 7.57 -9.45
C SER A 165 8.60 8.10 -9.56
N LEU A 166 7.61 7.27 -9.19
CA LEU A 166 6.22 7.70 -9.09
C LEU A 166 6.02 8.77 -7.99
N LEU A 167 6.68 8.60 -6.85
CA LEU A 167 6.64 9.55 -5.74
C LEU A 167 7.30 10.89 -6.08
N ASP A 168 8.41 10.85 -6.80
CA ASP A 168 9.10 12.05 -7.29
C ASP A 168 8.19 12.85 -8.24
N THR A 169 7.43 12.16 -9.09
CA THR A 169 6.44 12.76 -10.01
C THR A 169 5.38 13.56 -9.24
N VAL A 170 4.89 13.03 -8.11
CA VAL A 170 3.90 13.72 -7.28
C VAL A 170 4.52 14.73 -6.31
N GLY A 171 5.84 14.94 -6.38
CA GLY A 171 6.59 15.92 -5.58
C GLY A 171 6.88 15.49 -4.15
N ASN A 172 6.83 14.18 -3.87
CA ASN A 172 7.32 13.63 -2.61
C ASN A 172 8.85 13.46 -2.71
N VAL A 173 9.55 14.59 -2.69
CA VAL A 173 11.00 14.67 -2.81
C VAL A 173 11.60 14.53 -1.42
N GLY A 174 12.42 13.51 -1.19
CA GLY A 174 13.02 13.26 0.11
C GLY A 174 13.92 12.02 0.13
N SER A 175 14.23 11.53 1.33
CA SER A 175 15.01 10.30 1.50
C SER A 175 14.36 9.12 0.77
N PRO A 176 15.16 8.21 0.17
CA PRO A 176 14.64 7.05 -0.55
C PRO A 176 13.64 6.25 0.27
N ILE A 177 12.48 5.95 -0.30
CA ILE A 177 11.37 5.34 0.43
C ILE A 177 11.70 3.97 1.03
N ARG A 178 12.58 3.19 0.37
CA ARG A 178 13.09 1.92 0.92
C ARG A 178 13.82 2.13 2.24
N GLY A 179 14.70 3.12 2.30
CA GLY A 179 15.47 3.45 3.50
C GLY A 179 14.56 3.94 4.62
N ARG A 180 13.59 4.81 4.30
CA ARG A 180 12.58 5.27 5.27
C ARG A 180 11.78 4.11 5.86
N PHE A 181 11.35 3.17 5.02
CA PHE A 181 10.66 1.96 5.46
C PHE A 181 11.52 1.12 6.41
N SER A 182 12.78 0.86 6.06
CA SER A 182 13.71 0.12 6.92
C SER A 182 13.91 0.80 8.28
N THR A 183 14.09 2.13 8.32
CA THR A 183 14.20 2.89 9.56
C THR A 183 12.93 2.74 10.40
N CYS A 184 11.76 2.86 9.79
CA CYS A 184 10.50 2.74 10.48
C CYS A 184 10.24 1.32 11.03
N LEU A 185 10.63 0.28 10.29
CA LEU A 185 10.55 -1.10 10.75
C LEU A 185 11.43 -1.35 11.99
N VAL A 186 12.67 -0.83 11.99
CA VAL A 186 13.56 -0.92 13.15
C VAL A 186 12.93 -0.21 14.36
N LYS A 187 12.42 1.01 14.16
CA LYS A 187 11.77 1.78 15.23
C LYS A 187 10.50 1.10 15.74
N ARG A 188 9.69 0.49 14.86
CA ARG A 188 8.52 -0.31 15.25
C ARG A 188 8.91 -1.46 16.17
N ASN A 189 9.95 -2.22 15.81
CA ASN A 189 10.40 -3.34 16.62
C ASN A 189 10.93 -2.88 17.98
N ALA A 190 11.70 -1.79 17.99
CA ALA A 190 12.21 -1.20 19.23
C ALA A 190 11.09 -0.65 20.14
N ALA A 191 10.04 -0.04 19.55
CA ALA A 191 8.88 0.45 20.28
C ALA A 191 8.03 -0.70 20.86
N ALA A 192 7.90 -1.82 20.14
CA ALA A 192 7.11 -2.97 20.55
C ALA A 192 7.82 -3.85 21.60
N HIS A 193 9.12 -4.09 21.45
CA HIS A 193 9.85 -5.08 22.27
C HIS A 193 10.79 -4.45 23.30
N ASP A 194 11.59 -3.46 22.91
CA ASP A 194 12.65 -2.91 23.77
C ASP A 194 12.20 -1.69 24.58
N GLY A 195 11.02 -1.18 24.24
CA GLY A 195 10.42 -0.01 24.83
C GLY A 195 11.17 1.30 24.62
N GLN A 196 11.86 1.41 23.49
CA GLN A 196 12.48 2.66 23.08
C GLN A 196 11.42 3.76 22.90
N PRO A 197 11.73 5.01 23.31
CA PRO A 197 10.79 6.11 23.19
C PRO A 197 10.50 6.43 21.72
N VAL A 198 9.29 6.89 21.47
CA VAL A 198 8.85 7.36 20.15
C VAL A 198 8.52 8.84 20.27
N ASP A 199 9.17 9.65 19.43
CA ASP A 199 8.97 11.08 19.39
C ASP A 199 7.77 11.49 18.53
N TYR A 200 7.31 12.73 18.70
CA TYR A 200 6.22 13.27 17.87
C TYR A 200 6.60 13.24 16.37
N THR A 201 7.84 13.59 16.05
CA THR A 201 8.35 13.59 14.67
C THR A 201 8.30 12.20 14.05
N ASP A 202 8.45 11.14 14.85
CA ASP A 202 8.36 9.76 14.36
C ASP A 202 6.94 9.39 13.96
N LEU A 203 5.94 9.85 14.73
CA LEU A 203 4.53 9.64 14.39
C LEU A 203 4.14 10.36 13.10
N VAL A 204 4.64 11.58 12.90
CA VAL A 204 4.47 12.30 11.65
C VAL A 204 5.17 11.56 10.50
N GLU A 205 6.40 11.11 10.72
CA GLU A 205 7.18 10.40 9.70
C GLU A 205 6.53 9.09 9.26
N ILE A 206 6.05 8.25 10.20
CA ILE A 206 5.40 6.98 9.85
C ILE A 206 4.08 7.21 9.13
N ALA A 207 3.28 8.22 9.51
CA ALA A 207 2.03 8.53 8.82
C ALA A 207 2.27 9.00 7.37
N ASP A 208 3.27 9.84 7.17
CA ASP A 208 3.64 10.34 5.85
C ASP A 208 4.29 9.25 4.99
N LEU A 209 5.15 8.42 5.58
CA LEU A 209 5.72 7.25 4.91
C LEU A 209 4.61 6.26 4.52
N ALA A 210 3.73 5.90 5.45
CA ALA A 210 2.66 4.94 5.19
C ALA A 210 1.79 5.41 4.03
N THR A 211 1.37 6.67 4.04
CA THR A 211 0.55 7.22 2.95
C THR A 211 1.28 7.16 1.61
N ALA A 212 2.57 7.55 1.57
CA ALA A 212 3.37 7.55 0.36
C ALA A 212 3.65 6.13 -0.17
N LEU A 213 4.01 5.20 0.72
CA LEU A 213 4.30 3.81 0.36
C LEU A 213 3.06 3.10 -0.13
N CYS A 214 1.95 3.21 0.58
CA CYS A 214 0.68 2.63 0.20
C CYS A 214 0.19 3.18 -1.15
N PHE A 215 0.33 4.49 -1.39
CA PHE A 215 0.05 5.10 -2.69
C PHE A 215 0.92 4.49 -3.80
N ALA A 216 2.23 4.50 -3.61
CA ALA A 216 3.16 4.07 -4.64
C ALA A 216 3.03 2.57 -4.94
N PHE A 217 2.87 1.76 -3.90
CA PHE A 217 2.61 0.34 -4.01
C PHE A 217 1.30 0.09 -4.76
N ASP A 218 0.17 0.67 -4.32
CA ASP A 218 -1.14 0.41 -4.91
C ASP A 218 -1.15 0.78 -6.40
N VAL A 219 -0.57 1.92 -6.78
CA VAL A 219 -0.50 2.36 -8.18
C VAL A 219 0.38 1.44 -9.03
N ILE A 220 1.61 1.15 -8.59
CA ILE A 220 2.53 0.29 -9.35
C ILE A 220 2.01 -1.15 -9.44
N PHE A 221 1.51 -1.69 -8.32
CA PHE A 221 0.96 -3.03 -8.25
C PHE A 221 -0.29 -3.14 -9.12
N SER A 222 -1.22 -2.18 -9.04
CA SER A 222 -2.41 -2.13 -9.90
C SER A 222 -2.06 -2.07 -11.38
N ALA A 223 -1.13 -1.19 -11.77
CA ALA A 223 -0.68 -1.07 -13.15
C ALA A 223 -0.04 -2.38 -13.65
N GLY A 224 0.78 -3.03 -12.82
CA GLY A 224 1.33 -4.35 -13.10
C GLY A 224 0.24 -5.41 -13.29
N MET A 225 -0.76 -5.44 -12.41
CA MET A 225 -1.90 -6.37 -12.50
C MET A 225 -2.79 -6.09 -13.72
N THR A 226 -3.03 -4.81 -14.07
CA THR A 226 -3.72 -4.42 -15.30
C THR A 226 -2.98 -4.94 -16.52
N ARG A 227 -1.65 -4.77 -16.57
CA ARG A 227 -0.82 -5.26 -17.68
C ARG A 227 -0.92 -6.78 -17.84
N ILE A 228 -0.90 -7.52 -16.73
CA ILE A 228 -1.08 -8.97 -16.74
C ILE A 228 -2.48 -9.31 -17.24
N ALA A 229 -3.53 -8.68 -16.70
CA ALA A 229 -4.91 -8.94 -17.14
C ALA A 229 -5.14 -8.65 -18.63
N ASP A 230 -4.47 -7.62 -19.17
CA ASP A 230 -4.52 -7.25 -20.59
C ASP A 230 -3.67 -8.18 -21.49
N ASN A 231 -3.03 -9.20 -20.91
CA ASN A 231 -2.10 -10.10 -21.59
C ASN A 231 -1.05 -9.36 -22.44
N VAL A 232 -0.53 -8.23 -21.92
CA VAL A 232 0.45 -7.44 -22.67
C VAL A 232 1.76 -8.24 -22.74
N PRO A 233 2.21 -8.63 -23.94
CA PRO A 233 3.40 -9.45 -24.10
C PRO A 233 4.61 -8.82 -23.39
N THR A 234 5.36 -9.62 -22.65
CA THR A 234 6.70 -9.24 -22.21
C THR A 234 7.65 -9.58 -23.36
N ALA A 235 8.44 -8.59 -23.81
CA ALA A 235 9.19 -8.70 -25.06
C ALA A 235 10.27 -9.80 -25.04
N ASP A 236 10.57 -10.32 -23.85
CA ASP A 236 11.37 -11.52 -23.58
C ASP A 236 11.12 -11.86 -22.10
N THR A 237 11.19 -13.14 -21.71
CA THR A 237 11.15 -13.56 -20.30
C THR A 237 12.29 -12.98 -19.46
N ASP A 238 13.32 -12.41 -20.09
CA ASP A 238 14.44 -11.76 -19.41
C ASP A 238 14.28 -10.23 -19.28
N THR A 239 13.46 -9.58 -20.11
CA THR A 239 13.32 -8.12 -20.11
C THR A 239 12.20 -7.67 -19.19
N ARG A 240 12.57 -7.38 -17.94
CA ARG A 240 11.66 -6.82 -16.94
C ARG A 240 11.17 -5.41 -17.33
N VAL A 241 9.98 -5.07 -16.85
CA VAL A 241 9.22 -3.89 -17.29
C VAL A 241 9.39 -2.70 -16.36
N GLN A 242 9.50 -1.50 -16.92
CA GLN A 242 9.44 -0.21 -16.24
C GLN A 242 8.08 0.47 -16.53
N LEU A 243 7.26 0.70 -15.50
CA LEU A 243 5.93 1.31 -15.60
C LEU A 243 5.87 2.75 -15.12
N ALA A 244 6.69 3.14 -14.14
CA ALA A 244 6.59 4.44 -13.47
C ALA A 244 6.51 5.63 -14.45
N GLY A 245 7.35 5.66 -15.49
CA GLY A 245 7.36 6.74 -16.49
C GLY A 245 6.15 6.78 -17.42
N ASN A 246 5.34 5.72 -17.47
CA ASN A 246 4.14 5.63 -18.33
C ASN A 246 2.84 5.87 -17.55
N ILE A 247 2.91 5.97 -16.22
CA ILE A 247 1.73 6.20 -15.38
C ILE A 247 1.37 7.69 -15.41
N VAL A 248 0.21 7.98 -15.99
CA VAL A 248 -0.31 9.36 -16.02
C VAL A 248 -0.91 9.68 -14.66
N VAL A 249 -0.30 10.64 -13.96
CA VAL A 249 -0.85 11.20 -12.73
C VAL A 249 -1.64 12.47 -13.03
N ARG A 250 -2.85 12.55 -12.48
CA ARG A 250 -3.64 13.78 -12.39
C ARG A 250 -3.81 14.17 -10.93
N TYR A 251 -4.01 15.46 -10.68
CA TYR A 251 -4.02 15.98 -9.32
C TYR A 251 -5.36 16.64 -8.99
N VAL A 252 -5.84 16.41 -7.78
CA VAL A 252 -6.97 17.10 -7.16
C VAL A 252 -6.51 17.65 -5.82
N ALA A 253 -6.82 18.91 -5.51
CA ALA A 253 -6.45 19.52 -4.24
C ALA A 253 -7.52 20.50 -3.74
N GLU A 254 -7.54 20.75 -2.44
CA GLU A 254 -8.34 21.82 -1.86
C GLU A 254 -7.58 23.16 -1.89
N ARG A 255 -8.24 24.20 -2.41
CA ARG A 255 -7.72 25.57 -2.51
C ARG A 255 -8.84 26.55 -2.19
N GLY A 256 -8.71 27.30 -1.09
CA GLY A 256 -9.69 28.31 -0.68
C GLY A 256 -11.09 27.71 -0.46
N ASN A 257 -11.18 26.62 0.33
CA ASN A 257 -12.43 25.89 0.64
C ASN A 257 -13.18 25.33 -0.58
N ARG A 258 -12.49 25.20 -1.73
CA ARG A 258 -13.03 24.57 -2.93
C ARG A 258 -12.06 23.52 -3.43
N TRP A 259 -12.62 22.45 -3.98
CA TRP A 259 -11.84 21.41 -4.62
C TRP A 259 -11.50 21.82 -6.05
N CYS A 260 -10.27 21.60 -6.48
CA CYS A 260 -9.85 21.89 -7.84
C CYS A 260 -9.05 20.74 -8.45
N ARG A 261 -9.23 20.53 -9.74
CA ARG A 261 -8.28 19.74 -10.56
C ARG A 261 -7.09 20.64 -10.84
N LEU A 262 -5.88 20.13 -10.69
CA LEU A 262 -4.66 20.85 -11.05
C LEU A 262 -4.16 20.42 -12.44
N ASN A 263 -3.42 21.32 -13.09
CA ASN A 263 -2.61 20.99 -14.26
C ASN A 263 -1.30 20.28 -13.84
N GLN A 264 -0.44 19.93 -14.81
CA GLN A 264 0.84 19.25 -14.51
C GLN A 264 1.79 20.10 -13.67
N ASN A 265 1.68 21.43 -13.74
CA ASN A 265 2.43 22.37 -12.91
C ASN A 265 1.80 22.59 -11.52
N LYS A 266 0.84 21.75 -11.13
CA LYS A 266 0.09 21.82 -9.86
C LYS A 266 -0.65 23.15 -9.64
N GLN A 267 -0.96 23.88 -10.71
CA GLN A 267 -1.79 25.09 -10.66
C GLN A 267 -3.26 24.75 -10.85
N PRO A 268 -4.20 25.49 -10.23
CA PRO A 268 -5.63 25.26 -10.41
C PRO A 268 -6.03 25.35 -11.88
N PHE A 269 -6.65 24.28 -12.39
CA PHE A 269 -7.20 24.22 -13.75
C PHE A 269 -8.71 24.44 -13.75
N ARG A 270 -9.43 23.82 -12.81
CA ARG A 270 -10.89 23.93 -12.70
C ARG A 270 -11.34 23.67 -11.27
N TYR A 271 -12.27 24.49 -10.78
CA TYR A 271 -12.89 24.34 -9.45
C TYR A 271 -14.19 23.55 -9.50
N PHE A 272 -14.49 22.88 -8.39
CA PHE A 272 -15.64 22.01 -8.17
C PHE A 272 -16.23 22.30 -6.79
N ALA A 273 -17.48 21.87 -6.59
CA ALA A 273 -18.17 22.02 -5.31
C ALA A 273 -17.73 20.96 -4.28
N SER A 274 -17.31 19.78 -4.74
CA SER A 274 -16.94 18.65 -3.87
C SER A 274 -15.66 17.95 -4.33
N ARG A 275 -15.01 17.23 -3.41
CA ARG A 275 -13.89 16.33 -3.70
C ARG A 275 -14.28 15.29 -4.74
N THR A 276 -15.44 14.68 -4.56
CA THR A 276 -15.97 13.63 -5.44
C THR A 276 -16.13 14.11 -6.87
N ASP A 277 -16.64 15.33 -7.09
CA ASP A 277 -16.79 15.88 -8.45
C ASP A 277 -15.45 16.20 -9.11
N ALA A 278 -14.49 16.72 -8.33
CA ALA A 278 -13.14 16.99 -8.81
C ALA A 278 -12.43 15.69 -9.22
N VAL A 279 -12.51 14.65 -8.38
CA VAL A 279 -11.96 13.32 -8.65
C VAL A 279 -12.64 12.69 -9.86
N ARG A 280 -13.97 12.67 -9.92
CA ARG A 280 -14.72 12.12 -11.07
C ARG A 280 -14.32 12.84 -12.35
N ASN A 281 -14.16 14.16 -12.32
CA ASN A 281 -13.68 14.91 -13.48
C ASN A 281 -12.24 14.53 -13.87
N ALA A 282 -11.36 14.37 -12.89
CA ALA A 282 -9.97 13.99 -13.11
C ALA A 282 -9.83 12.56 -13.64
N LEU A 283 -10.74 11.64 -13.30
CA LEU A 283 -10.74 10.27 -13.81
C LEU A 283 -11.23 10.17 -15.27
N ARG A 284 -12.02 11.12 -15.77
CA ARG A 284 -12.56 11.07 -17.15
C ARG A 284 -11.44 10.96 -18.18
N ASN A 285 -11.52 9.96 -19.07
CA ASN A 285 -10.56 9.72 -20.15
C ASN A 285 -9.12 9.53 -19.62
N LEU A 286 -8.95 9.05 -18.39
CA LEU A 286 -7.66 8.58 -17.90
C LEU A 286 -7.49 7.12 -18.34
N GLN A 287 -6.31 6.77 -18.84
CA GLN A 287 -6.01 5.38 -19.22
C GLN A 287 -6.11 4.47 -17.97
N PRO A 288 -6.44 3.17 -18.10
CA PRO A 288 -6.60 2.26 -16.96
C PRO A 288 -5.40 2.29 -15.98
N GLN A 289 -4.19 2.39 -16.51
CA GLN A 289 -2.92 2.47 -15.77
C GLN A 289 -2.75 3.77 -14.97
N GLY A 290 -3.59 4.79 -15.20
CA GLY A 290 -3.43 6.12 -14.63
C GLY A 290 -4.03 6.26 -13.23
N VAL A 291 -3.66 7.34 -12.54
CA VAL A 291 -4.11 7.62 -11.17
C VAL A 291 -4.46 9.10 -10.99
N VAL A 292 -5.43 9.35 -10.11
CA VAL A 292 -5.70 10.68 -9.55
C VAL A 292 -5.13 10.73 -8.14
N ALA A 293 -4.09 11.53 -7.92
CA ALA A 293 -3.57 11.84 -6.59
C ALA A 293 -4.38 12.97 -5.96
N VAL A 294 -4.86 12.77 -4.74
CA VAL A 294 -5.55 13.79 -3.94
C VAL A 294 -4.53 14.38 -2.99
N LEU A 295 -4.30 15.69 -3.12
CA LEU A 295 -3.30 16.44 -2.37
C LEU A 295 -3.96 17.28 -1.27
N GLY A 296 -3.33 17.29 -0.10
CA GLY A 296 -3.67 18.15 1.02
C GLY A 296 -3.19 19.60 0.81
N ALA A 297 -3.41 20.42 1.83
CA ALA A 297 -3.06 21.84 1.79
C ALA A 297 -1.57 22.09 1.55
N ARG A 298 -0.70 21.24 2.11
CA ARG A 298 0.77 21.31 2.00
C ARG A 298 1.30 20.59 0.76
N GLY A 299 0.41 20.04 -0.08
CA GLY A 299 0.78 19.28 -1.27
C GLY A 299 1.15 17.82 -0.97
N GLU A 300 0.95 17.37 0.26
CA GLU A 300 1.09 15.97 0.67
C GLU A 300 -0.02 15.10 0.07
N ILE A 301 0.24 13.82 -0.15
CA ILE A 301 -0.81 12.88 -0.58
C ILE A 301 -1.73 12.62 0.62
N ILE A 302 -3.04 12.78 0.42
CA ILE A 302 -4.08 12.47 1.41
C ILE A 302 -5.09 11.43 0.91
N GLY A 303 -4.89 10.93 -0.31
CA GLY A 303 -5.70 9.89 -0.92
C GLY A 303 -5.41 9.77 -2.42
N TRP A 304 -5.97 8.75 -3.05
CA TRP A 304 -5.80 8.52 -4.48
C TRP A 304 -6.95 7.69 -5.05
N HIS A 305 -7.10 7.73 -6.37
CA HIS A 305 -8.09 6.95 -7.11
C HIS A 305 -7.47 6.40 -8.39
N LEU A 306 -7.51 5.08 -8.55
CA LEU A 306 -7.07 4.37 -9.76
C LEU A 306 -8.09 4.57 -10.89
N ALA A 307 -7.61 4.63 -12.14
CA ALA A 307 -8.47 4.75 -13.31
C ALA A 307 -9.09 3.41 -13.75
N ASP A 308 -8.38 2.30 -13.55
CA ASP A 308 -8.89 0.98 -13.88
C ASP A 308 -9.98 0.55 -12.90
N LEU A 309 -11.22 0.49 -13.39
CA LEU A 309 -12.39 0.08 -12.61
C LEU A 309 -12.50 -1.45 -12.47
N ARG A 310 -11.63 -2.22 -13.16
CA ARG A 310 -11.56 -3.70 -13.06
C ARG A 310 -10.91 -4.15 -11.77
N HIS A 311 -10.03 -3.32 -11.23
CA HIS A 311 -9.49 -3.52 -9.89
C HIS A 311 -10.52 -3.06 -8.87
N PRO A 312 -10.61 -3.73 -7.72
CA PRO A 312 -11.73 -3.50 -6.82
C PRO A 312 -11.72 -2.04 -6.38
N HIS A 313 -12.84 -1.38 -6.66
CA HIS A 313 -13.19 -0.10 -6.07
C HIS A 313 -13.31 -0.28 -4.55
N PRO A 314 -12.82 0.66 -3.74
CA PRO A 314 -13.37 0.81 -2.40
C PRO A 314 -14.83 1.28 -2.47
#